data_AF-A0AAX2AJS0-F1
#
_entry.id   AF-A0AAX2AJS0-F1
#
_cell.length_a   1.000
_cell.length_b   1.000
_cell.length_c   1.000
_cell.angle_alpha   90.00
_cell.angle_beta   90.00
_cell.angle_gamma   90.00
#
_symmetry.space_group_name_H-M   'P 1'
#
loop_
_entity.id
_entity.type
_entity.pdbx_description
1 polymer ?
#
loop_
_entity_poly.entity_id
_entity_poly.type
_entity_poly.pdbx_seq_one_letter_code
_entity_poly.pdbx_strand_id
1 'polypeptide(L)'
;MKIKVPFYYMANVIMPRKRKSESVMVQDKVTIEIKEFRKEDIPVAFRVENDDLPFELRTLDKEILFDGKKLWTLDFEKIKNEDNRTVGIEAVYIDTVKKKTESGGENHKWSCSTVDAPFYGFWHSAKCAMERYDEKLKTKKELLKQCRKWVDDNRKEVLKEIRTKARSIIAIDNAMYKTASEPRYVVMTFGLGNNHGGTGMSVTNYYNSNICKSKYFTALQYEEACSHAINVAKNRGDSESIERIGDDKIVVLMPEAVKLNPNKDHRNGNEFLNSIETGIQAAGPLGGLVVALSAITQ
;
A
#
# COMPACT_ATOMS: atom_id res chain seq x y z
N MET A 1 -3.19 -5.36 21.97
CA MET A 1 -3.28 -4.05 22.66
C MET A 1 -4.66 -3.46 22.46
N LYS A 2 -5.28 -2.97 23.53
CA LYS A 2 -6.51 -2.16 23.44
C LYS A 2 -6.17 -0.67 23.35
N ILE A 3 -6.79 0.01 22.40
CA ILE A 3 -6.58 1.43 22.10
C ILE A 3 -7.92 2.12 21.91
N LYS A 4 -8.09 3.31 22.50
CA LYS A 4 -9.30 4.13 22.32
C LYS A 4 -9.13 5.08 21.13
N VAL A 5 -9.87 4.82 20.05
CA VAL A 5 -9.87 5.65 18.86
C VAL A 5 -10.97 6.71 18.98
N PRO A 6 -10.63 8.00 19.09
CA PRO A 6 -11.59 9.08 18.89
C PRO A 6 -11.96 9.16 17.41
N PHE A 7 -13.24 9.39 17.14
CA PHE A 7 -13.73 9.60 15.78
C PHE A 7 -14.96 10.50 15.77
N TYR A 8 -15.36 10.92 14.58
CA TYR A 8 -16.63 11.58 14.36
C TYR A 8 -17.42 10.89 13.25
N TYR A 9 -18.72 11.15 13.21
CA TYR A 9 -19.61 10.66 12.19
C TYR A 9 -20.71 11.70 11.92
N MET A 10 -21.39 11.58 10.79
CA MET A 10 -22.50 12.44 10.40
C MET A 10 -23.82 11.81 10.81
N ALA A 11 -24.70 12.62 11.39
CA ALA A 11 -26.07 12.24 11.72
C ALA A 11 -27.06 13.23 11.12
N ASN A 12 -28.19 12.74 10.62
CA ASN A 12 -29.30 13.61 10.25
C ASN A 12 -30.28 13.67 11.42
N VAL A 13 -30.49 14.88 11.95
CA VAL A 13 -31.37 15.13 13.09
C VAL A 13 -32.40 16.19 12.75
N ILE A 14 -33.57 16.13 13.38
CA ILE A 14 -34.56 17.19 13.30
C ILE A 14 -34.52 18.00 14.59
N MET A 15 -34.11 19.26 14.49
CA MET A 15 -34.04 20.17 15.64
C MET A 15 -35.44 20.65 16.08
N PRO A 16 -35.61 21.12 17.33
CA PRO A 16 -36.84 21.73 17.81
C PRO A 16 -37.25 22.88 16.87
N ARG A 17 -38.55 22.98 16.59
CA ARG A 17 -39.14 23.98 15.69
C ARG A 17 -38.74 23.88 14.21
N LYS A 18 -37.81 23.00 13.82
CA LYS A 18 -37.48 22.72 12.40
C LYS A 18 -38.37 21.60 11.84
N ARG A 19 -38.70 21.70 10.54
CA ARG A 19 -39.46 20.66 9.79
C ARG A 19 -38.56 19.69 9.04
N LYS A 20 -37.46 20.20 8.47
CA LYS A 20 -36.48 19.41 7.71
C LYS A 20 -35.37 18.90 8.63
N SER A 21 -34.76 17.79 8.26
CA SER A 21 -33.54 17.30 8.91
C SER A 21 -32.34 18.17 8.55
N GLU A 22 -31.37 18.19 9.44
CA GLU A 22 -30.10 18.88 9.30
C GLU A 22 -28.98 17.89 9.61
N SER A 23 -27.89 17.97 8.83
CA SER A 23 -26.73 17.11 9.02
C SER A 23 -25.82 17.73 10.07
N VAL A 24 -25.49 16.96 11.11
CA VAL A 24 -24.65 17.41 12.22
C VAL A 24 -23.50 16.43 12.42
N MET A 25 -22.32 16.96 12.75
CA MET A 25 -21.18 16.16 13.17
C MET A 25 -21.35 15.73 14.63
N VAL A 26 -21.04 14.46 14.89
CA VAL A 26 -21.17 13.86 16.22
C VAL A 26 -19.85 13.19 16.59
N GLN A 27 -19.32 13.53 17.77
CA GLN A 27 -18.12 12.87 18.29
C GLN A 27 -18.46 11.58 19.05
N ASP A 28 -17.57 10.59 18.94
CA ASP A 28 -17.65 9.33 19.66
C ASP A 28 -16.26 8.71 19.83
N LYS A 29 -16.18 7.63 20.62
CA LYS A 29 -14.96 6.87 20.86
C LYS A 29 -15.25 5.39 20.73
N VAL A 30 -14.32 4.64 20.15
CA VAL A 30 -14.40 3.18 20.08
C VAL A 30 -13.10 2.57 20.59
N THR A 31 -13.23 1.55 21.44
CA THR A 31 -12.09 0.71 21.79
C THR A 31 -11.92 -0.37 20.75
N ILE A 32 -10.75 -0.44 20.13
CA ILE A 32 -10.36 -1.50 19.22
C ILE A 32 -9.17 -2.26 19.79
N GLU A 33 -8.94 -3.44 19.25
CA GLU A 33 -7.82 -4.30 19.59
C GLU A 33 -6.89 -4.44 18.39
N ILE A 34 -5.62 -4.10 18.60
CA ILE A 34 -4.51 -4.41 17.68
C ILE A 34 -3.89 -5.71 18.17
N LYS A 35 -3.67 -6.67 17.29
CA LYS A 35 -3.05 -7.95 17.67
C LYS A 35 -1.57 -7.75 17.93
N GLU A 36 -1.09 -8.43 18.97
CA GLU A 36 0.31 -8.45 19.36
C GLU A 36 0.84 -9.87 19.20
N PHE A 37 2.04 -10.00 18.69
CA PHE A 37 2.74 -11.26 18.47
C PHE A 37 4.17 -11.12 18.95
N ARG A 38 4.82 -12.26 19.23
CA ARG A 38 6.27 -12.30 19.30
C ARG A 38 6.86 -12.66 17.95
N LYS A 39 8.11 -12.30 17.71
CA LYS A 39 8.77 -12.63 16.43
C LYS A 39 8.85 -14.14 16.20
N GLU A 40 8.89 -14.96 17.26
CA GLU A 40 8.87 -16.42 17.13
C GLU A 40 7.52 -16.99 16.67
N ASP A 41 6.42 -16.23 16.88
CA ASP A 41 5.06 -16.68 16.56
C ASP A 41 4.69 -16.46 15.08
N ILE A 42 5.42 -15.59 14.38
CA ILE A 42 5.16 -15.26 12.97
C ILE A 42 6.44 -15.50 12.16
N PRO A 43 6.58 -16.64 11.48
CA PRO A 43 7.76 -16.94 10.69
C PRO A 43 7.86 -16.04 9.44
N VAL A 44 9.09 -15.91 8.94
CA VAL A 44 9.38 -15.25 7.66
C VAL A 44 8.98 -16.18 6.52
N ALA A 45 8.12 -15.70 5.63
CA ALA A 45 7.69 -16.43 4.43
C ALA A 45 8.53 -16.09 3.19
N PHE A 46 8.96 -14.84 3.06
CA PHE A 46 9.75 -14.38 1.92
C PHE A 46 10.93 -13.52 2.37
N ARG A 47 12.06 -13.64 1.65
CA ARG A 47 13.14 -12.65 1.65
C ARG A 47 13.39 -12.12 0.25
N VAL A 48 13.50 -10.80 0.09
CA VAL A 48 13.86 -10.19 -1.19
C VAL A 48 15.34 -9.82 -1.19
N GLU A 49 16.15 -10.54 -1.95
CA GLU A 49 17.55 -10.23 -2.21
C GLU A 49 17.64 -9.25 -3.39
N ASN A 50 18.49 -8.24 -3.24
CA ASN A 50 18.79 -7.23 -4.27
C ASN A 50 20.26 -6.90 -4.07
N ASP A 51 21.06 -7.12 -5.11
CA ASP A 51 22.51 -7.02 -5.08
C ASP A 51 23.06 -5.60 -5.29
N ASP A 52 22.23 -4.67 -5.79
CA ASP A 52 22.65 -3.36 -6.31
C ASP A 52 22.69 -2.22 -5.28
N LEU A 53 22.21 -2.41 -4.04
CA LEU A 53 22.25 -1.38 -2.98
C LEU A 53 23.41 -1.62 -1.98
N PRO A 54 24.10 -0.60 -1.42
CA PRO A 54 25.09 -0.78 -0.36
C PRO A 54 24.52 -1.47 0.88
N PHE A 55 25.29 -2.34 1.57
CA PHE A 55 24.85 -3.17 2.72
C PHE A 55 24.07 -2.42 3.80
N GLU A 56 24.43 -1.16 4.05
CA GLU A 56 23.81 -0.28 5.05
C GLU A 56 22.41 0.22 4.66
N LEU A 57 22.04 0.14 3.37
CA LEU A 57 20.70 0.40 2.82
C LEU A 57 19.91 -0.91 2.55
N ARG A 58 20.50 -2.09 2.78
CA ARG A 58 19.93 -3.41 2.42
C ARG A 58 18.91 -3.96 3.44
N THR A 59 18.69 -3.34 4.61
CA THR A 59 18.30 -4.11 5.81
C THR A 59 16.86 -3.99 6.34
N LEU A 60 15.95 -3.18 5.80
CA LEU A 60 14.65 -2.97 6.49
C LEU A 60 13.39 -3.49 5.78
N ASP A 61 13.44 -3.78 4.47
CA ASP A 61 12.26 -4.16 3.67
C ASP A 61 12.30 -5.58 3.08
N LYS A 62 13.22 -6.45 3.55
CA LYS A 62 13.45 -7.74 2.89
C LYS A 62 12.58 -8.87 3.42
N GLU A 63 12.22 -8.87 4.71
CA GLU A 63 11.49 -9.98 5.31
C GLU A 63 9.98 -9.72 5.31
N ILE A 64 9.23 -10.63 4.68
CA ILE A 64 7.78 -10.64 4.73
C ILE A 64 7.36 -11.83 5.59
N LEU A 65 6.64 -11.55 6.67
CA LEU A 65 6.22 -12.52 7.65
C LEU A 65 4.81 -13.04 7.33
N PHE A 66 4.46 -14.24 7.78
CA PHE A 66 3.17 -14.87 7.48
C PHE A 66 2.51 -15.44 8.74
N ASP A 67 1.28 -14.99 9.03
CA ASP A 67 0.51 -15.45 10.21
C ASP A 67 -0.43 -16.64 9.92
N GLY A 68 -0.21 -17.33 8.79
CA GLY A 68 -1.11 -18.36 8.26
C GLY A 68 -2.30 -17.81 7.45
N LYS A 69 -2.57 -16.50 7.51
CA LYS A 69 -3.69 -15.84 6.81
C LYS A 69 -3.25 -14.69 5.93
N LYS A 70 -2.37 -13.83 6.43
CA LYS A 70 -1.91 -12.58 5.82
C LYS A 70 -0.40 -12.48 5.89
N LEU A 71 0.12 -11.72 4.93
CA LEU A 71 1.52 -11.30 4.91
C LEU A 71 1.68 -9.97 5.64
N TRP A 72 2.80 -9.81 6.30
CA TRP A 72 3.13 -8.65 7.13
C TRP A 72 4.52 -8.15 6.80
N THR A 73 4.68 -6.84 6.66
CA THR A 73 5.98 -6.19 6.52
C THR A 73 6.11 -5.10 7.58
N LEU A 74 7.35 -4.82 7.98
CA LEU A 74 7.65 -3.77 8.94
C LEU A 74 7.13 -2.43 8.41
N ASP A 75 6.43 -1.68 9.26
CA ASP A 75 5.97 -0.34 8.92
C ASP A 75 6.86 0.67 9.64
N PHE A 76 7.41 1.61 8.89
CA PHE A 76 8.39 2.56 9.41
C PHE A 76 8.09 3.98 8.95
N GLU A 77 8.55 4.94 9.75
CA GLU A 77 8.50 6.34 9.39
C GLU A 77 9.84 6.78 8.79
N LYS A 78 9.77 7.51 7.68
CA LYS A 78 10.94 8.14 7.06
C LYS A 78 11.27 9.43 7.81
N ILE A 79 12.39 9.47 8.51
CA ILE A 79 12.86 10.65 9.23
C ILE A 79 13.84 11.40 8.32
N LYS A 80 13.57 12.69 8.07
CA LYS A 80 14.55 13.57 7.43
C LYS A 80 15.45 14.13 8.52
N ASN A 81 16.76 13.90 8.41
CA ASN A 81 17.74 14.57 9.27
C ASN A 81 17.84 16.07 8.92
N GLU A 82 18.35 16.88 9.85
CA GLU A 82 18.46 18.36 9.75
C GLU A 82 19.16 18.82 8.45
N ASP A 83 20.06 17.99 7.91
CA ASP A 83 20.82 18.28 6.70
C ASP A 83 20.07 17.93 5.40
N ASN A 84 18.85 17.38 5.48
CA ASN A 84 18.02 16.92 4.36
C ASN A 84 18.68 15.90 3.39
N ARG A 85 19.87 15.38 3.70
CA ARG A 85 20.66 14.50 2.81
C ARG A 85 20.51 13.01 3.11
N THR A 86 20.07 12.63 4.32
CA THR A 86 19.86 11.23 4.72
C THR A 86 18.45 11.03 5.27
N VAL A 87 17.80 9.95 4.83
CA VAL A 87 16.50 9.51 5.33
C VAL A 87 16.76 8.36 6.30
N GLY A 88 16.65 8.62 7.59
CA GLY A 88 16.62 7.58 8.61
C GLY A 88 15.31 6.80 8.54
N ILE A 89 15.37 5.50 8.83
CA ILE A 89 14.20 4.65 8.98
C ILE A 89 14.14 4.23 10.44
N GLU A 90 13.06 4.57 11.14
CA GLU A 90 12.84 4.13 12.51
C GLU A 90 11.57 3.26 12.58
N ALA A 91 11.68 2.13 13.29
CA ALA A 91 10.53 1.31 13.61
C ALA A 91 9.57 2.12 14.48
N VAL A 92 8.29 2.07 14.13
CA VAL A 92 7.27 2.73 14.96
C VAL A 92 6.87 1.79 16.07
N TYR A 93 6.92 2.27 17.31
CA TYR A 93 6.56 1.49 18.48
C TYR A 93 5.07 1.60 18.82
N ILE A 94 4.55 0.51 19.39
CA ILE A 94 3.14 0.37 19.76
C ILE A 94 2.67 1.44 20.76
N ASP A 95 3.52 1.82 21.72
CA ASP A 95 3.19 2.85 22.72
C ASP A 95 3.05 4.24 22.10
N THR A 96 3.88 4.55 21.10
CA THR A 96 3.79 5.79 20.33
C THR A 96 2.44 5.86 19.60
N VAL A 97 2.06 4.77 18.92
CA VAL A 97 0.76 4.66 18.25
C VAL A 97 -0.39 4.83 19.24
N LYS A 98 -0.30 4.18 20.40
CA LYS A 98 -1.32 4.29 21.44
C LYS A 98 -1.49 5.73 21.91
N LYS A 99 -0.39 6.36 22.32
CA LYS A 99 -0.38 7.75 22.81
C LYS A 99 -0.95 8.71 21.77
N LYS A 100 -0.47 8.65 20.52
CA LYS A 100 -0.92 9.56 19.44
C LYS A 100 -2.37 9.32 19.07
N THR A 101 -2.84 8.08 19.06
CA THR A 101 -4.25 7.81 18.76
C THR A 101 -5.18 8.31 19.85
N GLU A 102 -4.87 8.02 21.12
CA GLU A 102 -5.74 8.36 22.25
C GLU A 102 -5.81 9.88 22.50
N SER A 103 -4.77 10.63 22.10
CA SER A 103 -4.76 12.10 22.10
C SER A 103 -5.43 12.73 20.87
N GLY A 104 -5.93 11.93 19.91
CA GLY A 104 -6.47 12.45 18.66
C GLY A 104 -5.40 13.07 17.74
N GLY A 105 -4.15 12.60 17.84
CA GLY A 105 -3.02 13.10 17.08
C GLY A 105 -2.52 14.45 17.55
N GLU A 106 -2.59 14.72 18.86
CA GLU A 106 -1.96 15.90 19.44
C GLU A 106 -0.46 15.91 19.11
N ASN A 107 0.05 17.04 18.65
CA ASN A 107 1.42 17.22 18.15
C ASN A 107 1.79 16.31 16.96
N HIS A 108 0.80 15.78 16.24
CA HIS A 108 1.05 15.10 14.97
C HIS A 108 1.44 16.12 13.89
N LYS A 109 2.60 15.91 13.27
CA LYS A 109 3.19 16.87 12.32
C LYS A 109 2.48 16.90 10.98
N TRP A 110 1.86 15.78 10.59
CA TRP A 110 1.32 15.60 9.24
C TRP A 110 -0.19 15.86 9.19
N SER A 111 -0.67 16.32 8.03
CA SER A 111 -2.11 16.48 7.75
C SER A 111 -2.81 15.17 7.36
N CYS A 112 -2.08 14.06 7.37
CA CYS A 112 -2.57 12.73 7.00
C CYS A 112 -2.17 11.67 8.03
N SER A 113 -2.83 10.51 7.94
CA SER A 113 -2.47 9.34 8.76
C SER A 113 -1.12 8.79 8.33
N THR A 114 -0.31 8.44 9.32
CA THR A 114 1.02 7.83 9.19
C THR A 114 1.10 6.57 10.05
N VAL A 115 2.25 5.91 10.05
CA VAL A 115 2.45 4.64 10.77
C VAL A 115 2.31 4.81 12.29
N ASP A 116 2.82 5.92 12.81
CA ASP A 116 2.79 6.36 14.22
C ASP A 116 1.45 7.00 14.64
N ALA A 117 0.60 7.38 13.68
CA ALA A 117 -0.74 7.89 13.91
C ALA A 117 -1.77 7.29 12.91
N PRO A 118 -1.97 5.96 12.91
CA PRO A 118 -2.72 5.26 11.86
C PRO A 118 -4.22 5.57 11.87
N PHE A 119 -4.75 6.08 12.98
CA PHE A 119 -6.16 6.46 13.14
C PHE A 119 -6.38 7.98 13.07
N TYR A 120 -5.35 8.77 12.79
CA TYR A 120 -5.43 10.23 12.79
C TYR A 120 -6.56 10.78 11.90
N GLY A 121 -6.73 10.21 10.71
CA GLY A 121 -7.75 10.64 9.75
C GLY A 121 -9.18 10.56 10.26
N PHE A 122 -9.48 9.68 11.22
CA PHE A 122 -10.83 9.55 11.81
C PHE A 122 -11.19 10.72 12.74
N TRP A 123 -10.21 11.53 13.15
CA TRP A 123 -10.40 12.67 14.03
C TRP A 123 -9.96 14.00 13.41
N HIS A 124 -8.92 14.01 12.58
CA HIS A 124 -8.29 15.23 12.07
C HIS A 124 -9.27 16.17 11.36
N SER A 125 -10.10 15.63 10.46
CA SER A 125 -11.07 16.43 9.72
C SER A 125 -12.12 17.11 10.62
N ALA A 126 -12.54 16.43 11.70
CA ALA A 126 -13.38 17.03 12.73
C ALA A 126 -12.64 18.13 13.50
N LYS A 127 -11.39 17.89 13.90
CA LYS A 127 -10.55 18.88 14.58
C LYS A 127 -10.43 20.17 13.75
N CYS A 128 -10.11 20.05 12.46
CA CYS A 128 -10.05 21.20 11.55
C CYS A 128 -11.36 21.97 11.46
N ALA A 129 -12.51 21.27 11.52
CA ALA A 129 -13.82 21.93 11.51
C ALA A 129 -14.11 22.64 12.85
N MET A 130 -13.76 22.02 13.98
CA MET A 130 -13.94 22.61 15.32
C MET A 130 -13.15 23.92 15.47
N GLU A 131 -11.89 23.93 15.05
CA GLU A 131 -11.02 25.13 15.11
C GLU A 131 -11.56 26.29 14.28
N ARG A 132 -12.27 26.02 13.18
CA ARG A 132 -12.84 27.05 12.31
C ARG A 132 -14.09 27.74 12.86
N TYR A 133 -14.87 27.06 13.69
CA TYR A 133 -16.18 27.55 14.16
C TYR A 133 -16.24 27.83 15.66
N ASP A 134 -15.14 27.62 16.40
CA ASP A 134 -15.10 27.71 17.88
C ASP A 134 -16.23 26.89 18.56
N GLU A 135 -16.61 25.78 17.92
CA GLU A 135 -17.69 24.91 18.35
C GLU A 135 -17.14 23.60 18.92
N LYS A 136 -17.67 23.19 20.07
CA LYS A 136 -17.42 21.85 20.62
C LYS A 136 -18.33 20.84 19.94
N LEU A 137 -17.74 19.80 19.34
CA LEU A 137 -18.50 18.66 18.85
C LEU A 137 -19.31 18.04 20.00
N LYS A 138 -20.58 17.74 19.73
CA LYS A 138 -21.48 17.14 20.70
C LYS A 138 -21.46 15.63 20.57
N THR A 139 -21.60 14.95 21.70
CA THR A 139 -21.88 13.52 21.74
C THR A 139 -23.32 13.23 21.33
N LYS A 140 -23.61 12.00 20.92
CA LYS A 140 -24.99 11.55 20.67
C LYS A 140 -25.92 11.84 21.86
N LYS A 141 -25.42 11.62 23.08
CA LYS A 141 -26.19 11.84 24.33
C LYS A 141 -26.59 13.31 24.50
N GLU A 142 -25.71 14.25 24.15
CA GLU A 142 -26.00 15.68 24.21
C GLU A 142 -26.96 16.12 23.10
N LEU A 143 -26.77 15.61 21.89
CA LEU A 143 -27.65 15.93 20.75
C LEU A 143 -29.06 15.40 20.96
N LEU A 144 -29.25 14.21 21.53
CA LEU A 144 -30.58 13.67 21.83
C LEU A 144 -31.39 14.53 22.81
N LYS A 145 -30.73 15.33 23.66
CA LYS A 145 -31.42 16.32 24.53
C LYS A 145 -31.86 17.56 23.77
N GLN A 146 -31.21 17.85 22.65
CA GLN A 146 -31.39 19.07 21.88
C GLN A 146 -32.20 18.86 20.62
N CYS A 147 -32.30 17.64 20.10
CA CYS A 147 -33.04 17.32 18.90
C CYS A 147 -34.42 16.71 19.22
N ARG A 148 -35.38 16.93 18.32
CA ARG A 148 -36.72 16.33 18.38
C ARG A 148 -36.70 14.88 17.91
N LYS A 149 -35.92 14.58 16.87
CA LYS A 149 -35.86 13.26 16.24
C LYS A 149 -34.47 12.98 15.67
N TRP A 150 -33.99 11.77 15.89
CA TRP A 150 -32.86 11.19 15.16
C TRP A 150 -33.40 10.47 13.92
N VAL A 151 -32.90 10.82 12.73
CA VAL A 151 -33.36 10.22 11.47
C VAL A 151 -32.48 9.03 11.14
N ASP A 152 -31.19 9.28 10.91
CA ASP A 152 -30.18 8.26 10.59
C ASP A 152 -28.76 8.78 10.90
N ASP A 153 -27.77 7.89 10.77
CA ASP A 153 -26.35 8.23 10.90
C ASP A 153 -25.46 7.25 10.11
N ASN A 154 -24.24 7.69 9.77
CA ASN A 154 -23.22 6.85 9.13
C ASN A 154 -22.24 6.22 10.13
N ARG A 155 -22.58 6.18 11.43
CA ARG A 155 -21.68 5.70 12.50
C ARG A 155 -21.16 4.29 12.23
N LYS A 156 -22.02 3.41 11.72
CA LYS A 156 -21.66 2.01 11.42
C LYS A 156 -20.60 1.91 10.32
N GLU A 157 -20.63 2.82 9.34
CA GLU A 157 -19.67 2.86 8.24
C GLU A 157 -18.30 3.31 8.75
N VAL A 158 -18.25 4.40 9.52
CA VAL A 158 -16.99 4.87 10.15
C VAL A 158 -16.39 3.79 11.05
N LEU A 159 -17.21 3.09 11.85
CA LEU A 159 -16.74 1.96 12.66
C LEU A 159 -16.20 0.80 11.82
N LYS A 160 -16.75 0.56 10.62
CA LYS A 160 -16.25 -0.46 9.69
C LYS A 160 -14.88 -0.06 9.14
N GLU A 161 -14.67 1.21 8.83
CA GLU A 161 -13.37 1.73 8.37
C GLU A 161 -12.31 1.65 9.46
N ILE A 162 -12.62 2.09 10.68
CA ILE A 162 -11.71 1.98 11.84
C ILE A 162 -11.29 0.52 12.06
N ARG A 163 -12.25 -0.41 12.02
CA ARG A 163 -11.96 -1.85 12.15
C ARG A 163 -11.15 -2.39 10.98
N THR A 164 -11.39 -1.92 9.77
CA THR A 164 -10.61 -2.30 8.59
C THR A 164 -9.15 -1.87 8.74
N LYS A 165 -8.93 -0.61 9.17
CA LYS A 165 -7.59 -0.09 9.46
C LYS A 165 -6.91 -0.86 10.61
N ALA A 166 -7.65 -1.17 11.67
CA ALA A 166 -7.12 -1.99 12.78
C ALA A 166 -6.70 -3.39 12.32
N ARG A 167 -7.43 -4.01 11.39
CA ARG A 167 -7.08 -5.32 10.82
C ARG A 167 -5.93 -5.29 9.82
N SER A 168 -5.50 -4.11 9.39
CA SER A 168 -4.39 -3.95 8.45
C SER A 168 -3.06 -3.68 9.15
N ILE A 169 -3.04 -3.67 10.49
CA ILE A 169 -1.86 -3.46 11.31
C ILE A 169 -1.79 -4.49 12.42
N ILE A 170 -0.58 -4.86 12.83
CA ILE A 170 -0.29 -5.67 14.01
C ILE A 170 0.95 -5.10 14.70
N ALA A 171 1.26 -5.59 15.89
CA ALA A 171 2.53 -5.35 16.55
C ALA A 171 3.30 -6.66 16.73
N ILE A 172 4.60 -6.63 16.48
CA ILE A 172 5.53 -7.74 16.70
C ILE A 172 6.71 -7.19 17.49
N ASP A 173 6.98 -7.75 18.68
CA ASP A 173 8.04 -7.28 19.58
C ASP A 173 8.05 -5.74 19.77
N ASN A 174 6.87 -5.18 20.04
CA ASN A 174 6.57 -3.74 20.17
C ASN A 174 6.69 -2.89 18.90
N ALA A 175 7.18 -3.41 17.77
CA ALA A 175 7.24 -2.71 16.50
C ALA A 175 5.95 -2.89 15.69
N MET A 176 5.55 -1.86 14.94
CA MET A 176 4.36 -1.88 14.11
C MET A 176 4.62 -2.51 12.74
N TYR A 177 3.70 -3.38 12.32
CA TYR A 177 3.70 -4.02 11.01
C TYR A 177 2.39 -3.72 10.29
N LYS A 178 2.43 -3.69 8.96
CA LYS A 178 1.26 -3.54 8.09
C LYS A 178 1.07 -4.74 7.19
N THR A 179 -0.16 -4.94 6.72
CA THR A 179 -0.43 -5.96 5.69
C THR A 179 0.47 -5.73 4.48
N ALA A 180 1.15 -6.78 4.02
CA ALA A 180 1.93 -6.80 2.81
C ALA A 180 1.18 -7.53 1.69
N SER A 181 1.50 -7.18 0.45
CA SER A 181 1.13 -7.97 -0.73
C SER A 181 2.22 -8.98 -1.02
N GLU A 182 1.84 -10.12 -1.62
CA GLU A 182 2.80 -11.15 -2.02
C GLU A 182 3.79 -10.62 -3.06
N PRO A 183 5.10 -10.82 -2.86
CA PRO A 183 6.13 -10.41 -3.83
C PRO A 183 6.06 -11.30 -5.07
N ARG A 184 6.36 -10.72 -6.23
CA ARG A 184 6.33 -11.42 -7.52
C ARG A 184 7.35 -10.80 -8.46
N TYR A 185 7.75 -11.53 -9.48
CA TYR A 185 8.60 -10.99 -10.53
C TYR A 185 7.76 -10.30 -11.61
N VAL A 186 8.30 -9.23 -12.17
CA VAL A 186 7.76 -8.58 -13.36
C VAL A 186 8.87 -8.36 -14.37
N VAL A 187 8.58 -8.68 -15.63
CA VAL A 187 9.45 -8.38 -16.77
C VAL A 187 8.94 -7.12 -17.47
N MET A 188 9.78 -6.11 -17.53
CA MET A 188 9.46 -4.79 -18.06
C MET A 188 10.38 -4.45 -19.21
N THR A 189 9.86 -3.71 -20.17
CA THR A 189 10.63 -3.18 -21.29
C THR A 189 10.55 -1.66 -21.27
N PHE A 190 11.65 -1.01 -21.61
CA PHE A 190 11.77 0.43 -21.63
C PHE A 190 12.25 0.88 -23.00
N GLY A 191 11.67 1.99 -23.49
CA GLY A 191 12.00 2.56 -24.79
C GLY A 191 11.83 1.59 -25.97
N LEU A 192 12.66 1.78 -27.00
CA LEU A 192 12.41 1.27 -28.35
C LEU A 192 13.19 0.00 -28.72
N GLY A 193 13.94 -0.58 -27.78
CA GLY A 193 14.83 -1.71 -28.04
C GLY A 193 16.21 -1.25 -28.56
N ASN A 194 17.07 -2.20 -28.93
CA ASN A 194 18.45 -2.00 -29.34
C ASN A 194 19.26 -1.16 -28.32
N ASN A 195 19.12 -1.49 -27.02
CA ASN A 195 19.70 -0.77 -25.88
C ASN A 195 19.14 0.65 -25.66
N HIS A 196 18.12 1.08 -26.40
CA HIS A 196 17.43 2.35 -26.15
C HIS A 196 16.33 2.17 -25.08
N GLY A 197 16.75 2.04 -23.82
CA GLY A 197 15.91 1.88 -22.64
C GLY A 197 16.06 0.52 -21.96
N GLY A 198 16.15 -0.56 -22.74
CA GLY A 198 16.49 -1.89 -22.24
C GLY A 198 15.32 -2.76 -21.78
N THR A 199 15.66 -3.93 -21.24
CA THR A 199 14.73 -4.92 -20.67
C THR A 199 15.14 -5.19 -19.22
N GLY A 200 14.18 -5.20 -18.29
CA GLY A 200 14.44 -5.44 -16.88
C GLY A 200 13.58 -6.56 -16.30
N MET A 201 14.12 -7.25 -15.30
CA MET A 201 13.35 -8.09 -14.38
C MET A 201 13.46 -7.48 -12.99
N SER A 202 12.34 -7.34 -12.28
CA SER A 202 12.35 -6.77 -10.92
C SER A 202 11.33 -7.46 -10.02
N VAL A 203 11.52 -7.34 -8.70
CA VAL A 203 10.51 -7.74 -7.71
C VAL A 203 9.52 -6.61 -7.49
N THR A 204 8.23 -6.94 -7.50
CA THR A 204 7.13 -6.03 -7.18
C THR A 204 6.11 -6.67 -6.25
N ASN A 205 5.33 -5.84 -5.57
CA ASN A 205 4.22 -6.26 -4.71
C ASN A 205 2.85 -5.80 -5.24
N TYR A 206 2.80 -5.27 -6.47
CA TYR A 206 1.56 -4.82 -7.10
C TYR A 206 1.52 -5.13 -8.61
N TYR A 207 0.32 -5.09 -9.18
CA TYR A 207 0.13 -5.16 -10.63
C TYR A 207 0.02 -3.76 -11.23
N ASN A 208 0.86 -3.47 -12.21
CA ASN A 208 0.72 -2.31 -13.08
C ASN A 208 -0.34 -2.60 -14.16
N SER A 209 -1.36 -1.75 -14.26
CA SER A 209 -2.47 -1.88 -15.22
C SER A 209 -2.05 -1.79 -16.69
N ASN A 210 -0.87 -1.24 -16.98
CA ASN A 210 -0.35 -1.15 -18.35
C ASN A 210 0.37 -2.43 -18.79
N ILE A 211 0.85 -3.24 -17.84
CA ILE A 211 1.66 -4.43 -18.13
C ILE A 211 0.75 -5.66 -18.20
N CYS A 212 0.93 -6.48 -19.23
CA CYS A 212 0.18 -7.72 -19.40
C CYS A 212 0.50 -8.75 -18.31
N LYS A 213 -0.51 -9.51 -17.87
CA LYS A 213 -0.39 -10.63 -16.93
C LYS A 213 0.71 -11.65 -17.28
N SER A 214 0.97 -11.88 -18.57
CA SER A 214 2.03 -12.80 -19.04
C SER A 214 3.45 -12.32 -18.77
N LYS A 215 3.61 -11.11 -18.22
CA LYS A 215 4.90 -10.55 -17.80
C LYS A 215 5.14 -10.68 -16.30
N TYR A 216 4.19 -11.27 -15.57
CA TYR A 216 4.30 -11.47 -14.13
C TYR A 216 4.45 -12.95 -13.80
N PHE A 217 5.35 -13.24 -12.86
CA PHE A 217 5.66 -14.59 -12.42
C PHE A 217 5.62 -14.63 -10.90
N THR A 218 5.07 -15.71 -10.34
CA THR A 218 5.01 -15.91 -8.89
C THR A 218 6.41 -16.02 -8.28
N ALA A 219 6.52 -15.91 -6.95
CA ALA A 219 7.80 -16.07 -6.25
C ALA A 219 8.48 -17.43 -6.49
N LEU A 220 7.72 -18.45 -6.95
CA LEU A 220 8.24 -19.79 -7.26
C LEU A 220 8.78 -19.93 -8.69
N GLN A 221 8.64 -18.90 -9.53
CA GLN A 221 8.91 -18.97 -10.97
C GLN A 221 10.14 -18.14 -11.36
N TYR A 222 11.18 -18.13 -10.51
CA TYR A 222 12.39 -17.35 -10.75
C TYR A 222 13.08 -17.71 -12.08
N GLU A 223 13.36 -19.00 -12.33
CA GLU A 223 14.05 -19.39 -13.57
C GLU A 223 13.22 -19.10 -14.82
N GLU A 224 11.89 -19.25 -14.74
CA GLU A 224 10.96 -18.92 -15.83
C GLU A 224 10.97 -17.42 -16.12
N ALA A 225 10.94 -16.58 -15.08
CA ALA A 225 11.02 -15.13 -15.21
C ALA A 225 12.34 -14.68 -15.84
N CYS A 226 13.48 -15.22 -15.40
CA CYS A 226 14.79 -14.95 -15.97
C CYS A 226 14.86 -15.36 -17.45
N SER A 227 14.42 -16.58 -17.77
CA SER A 227 14.43 -17.10 -19.14
C SER A 227 13.58 -16.23 -20.07
N HIS A 228 12.39 -15.84 -19.60
CA HIS A 228 11.50 -14.94 -20.34
C HIS A 228 12.12 -13.56 -20.56
N ALA A 229 12.70 -12.96 -19.52
CA ALA A 229 13.37 -11.66 -19.60
C ALA A 229 14.56 -11.68 -20.57
N ILE A 230 15.40 -12.72 -20.52
CA ILE A 230 16.53 -12.89 -21.45
C ILE A 230 16.03 -13.03 -22.90
N ASN A 231 14.96 -13.78 -23.13
CA ASN A 231 14.40 -13.93 -24.47
C ASN A 231 13.83 -12.61 -24.99
N VAL A 232 13.13 -11.85 -24.15
CA VAL A 232 12.64 -10.51 -24.51
C VAL A 232 13.79 -9.58 -24.84
N ALA A 233 14.84 -9.55 -24.01
CA ALA A 233 16.02 -8.71 -24.25
C ALA A 233 16.69 -9.05 -25.59
N LYS A 234 16.89 -10.34 -25.87
CA LYS A 234 17.46 -10.81 -27.16
C LYS A 234 16.61 -10.38 -28.35
N ASN A 235 15.29 -10.58 -28.30
CA ASN A 235 14.39 -10.22 -29.40
C ASN A 235 14.35 -8.71 -29.66
N ARG A 236 14.53 -7.91 -28.61
CA ARG A 236 14.59 -6.45 -28.70
C ARG A 236 15.96 -5.92 -29.11
N GLY A 237 17.01 -6.74 -29.12
CA GLY A 237 18.39 -6.28 -29.29
C GLY A 237 18.97 -5.58 -28.06
N ASP A 238 18.38 -5.76 -26.88
CA ASP A 238 18.82 -5.16 -25.61
C ASP A 238 19.98 -5.97 -24.98
N SER A 239 21.11 -6.05 -25.68
CA SER A 239 22.28 -6.84 -25.25
C SER A 239 22.85 -6.40 -23.89
N GLU A 240 22.82 -5.11 -23.58
CA GLU A 240 23.35 -4.55 -22.33
C GLU A 240 22.49 -4.89 -21.11
N SER A 241 21.25 -5.33 -21.33
CA SER A 241 20.34 -5.71 -20.25
C SER A 241 20.58 -7.13 -19.75
N ILE A 242 21.14 -8.03 -20.57
CA ILE A 242 21.19 -9.46 -20.31
C ILE A 242 21.98 -9.78 -19.03
N GLU A 243 23.09 -9.07 -18.78
CA GLU A 243 23.97 -9.33 -17.64
C GLU A 243 23.33 -8.98 -16.28
N ARG A 244 22.33 -8.10 -16.27
CA ARG A 244 21.65 -7.63 -15.04
C ARG A 244 20.33 -8.36 -14.76
N ILE A 245 19.93 -9.28 -15.64
CA ILE A 245 18.72 -10.08 -15.44
C ILE A 245 19.03 -11.17 -14.42
N GLY A 246 18.41 -11.06 -13.24
CA GLY A 246 18.56 -12.04 -12.16
C GLY A 246 19.07 -11.45 -10.84
N ASP A 247 19.49 -10.19 -10.83
CA ASP A 247 20.06 -9.52 -9.64
C ASP A 247 19.05 -9.41 -8.48
N ASP A 248 17.76 -9.45 -8.81
CA ASP A 248 16.65 -9.43 -7.87
C ASP A 248 16.09 -10.85 -7.67
N LYS A 249 16.16 -11.38 -6.43
CA LYS A 249 15.69 -12.74 -6.11
C LYS A 249 14.78 -12.77 -4.88
N ILE A 250 13.67 -13.50 -4.99
CA ILE A 250 12.79 -13.82 -3.89
C ILE A 250 13.18 -15.19 -3.34
N VAL A 251 13.66 -15.24 -2.11
CA VAL A 251 13.85 -16.48 -1.36
C VAL A 251 12.52 -16.84 -0.70
N VAL A 252 11.93 -17.95 -1.12
CA VAL A 252 10.68 -18.47 -0.57
C VAL A 252 10.99 -19.45 0.56
N LEU A 253 10.62 -19.10 1.78
CA LEU A 253 10.77 -19.94 2.97
C LEU A 253 9.49 -20.72 3.29
N MET A 254 8.33 -20.24 2.82
CA MET A 254 7.02 -20.86 3.01
C MET A 254 6.26 -20.91 1.68
N PRO A 255 6.41 -21.97 0.86
CA PRO A 255 5.73 -22.10 -0.43
C PRO A 255 4.20 -21.99 -0.34
N GLU A 256 3.58 -22.44 0.75
CA GLU A 256 2.15 -22.33 1.01
C GLU A 256 1.65 -20.88 1.21
N ALA A 257 2.57 -19.93 1.43
CA ALA A 257 2.27 -18.51 1.47
C ALA A 257 2.13 -17.91 0.06
N VAL A 258 2.56 -18.61 -0.99
CA VAL A 258 2.40 -18.23 -2.40
C VAL A 258 0.99 -18.58 -2.85
N LYS A 259 0.15 -17.57 -3.05
CA LYS A 259 -1.27 -17.71 -3.38
C LYS A 259 -1.67 -16.99 -4.66
N LEU A 260 -0.87 -16.04 -5.13
CA LEU A 260 -1.17 -15.32 -6.35
C LEU A 260 -1.08 -16.21 -7.59
N ASN A 261 -1.95 -15.92 -8.56
CA ASN A 261 -1.90 -16.47 -9.89
C ASN A 261 -2.06 -15.32 -10.88
N PRO A 262 -0.95 -14.75 -11.40
CA PRO A 262 -1.02 -13.60 -12.30
C PRO A 262 -1.94 -13.79 -13.50
N ASN A 263 -2.02 -15.01 -14.04
CA ASN A 263 -2.87 -15.32 -15.18
C ASN A 263 -4.38 -15.22 -14.89
N LYS A 264 -4.78 -15.36 -13.62
CA LYS A 264 -6.16 -15.22 -13.12
C LYS A 264 -6.42 -13.86 -12.47
N ASP A 265 -5.44 -13.34 -11.74
CA ASP A 265 -5.59 -12.18 -10.86
C ASP A 265 -5.33 -10.84 -11.57
N HIS A 266 -4.70 -10.88 -12.76
CA HIS A 266 -4.36 -9.68 -13.53
C HIS A 266 -4.90 -9.71 -14.97
N ARG A 267 -4.99 -8.52 -15.56
CA ARG A 267 -5.54 -8.28 -16.91
C ARG A 267 -4.45 -8.30 -17.98
N ASN A 268 -4.85 -8.19 -19.24
CA ASN A 268 -3.94 -8.19 -20.39
C ASN A 268 -3.11 -6.89 -20.54
N GLY A 269 -3.21 -5.94 -19.61
CA GLY A 269 -2.50 -4.67 -19.71
C GLY A 269 -3.15 -3.72 -20.71
N ASN A 270 -2.36 -2.77 -21.23
CA ASN A 270 -2.80 -1.86 -22.27
C ASN A 270 -2.55 -2.47 -23.66
N GLU A 271 -3.60 -2.63 -24.45
CA GLU A 271 -3.54 -3.28 -25.77
C GLU A 271 -2.63 -2.56 -26.77
N PHE A 272 -2.67 -1.23 -26.79
CA PHE A 272 -1.82 -0.41 -27.66
C PHE A 272 -0.34 -0.53 -27.29
N LEU A 273 -0.01 -0.52 -25.99
CA LEU A 273 1.38 -0.71 -25.56
C LEU A 273 1.88 -2.13 -25.89
N ASN A 274 1.02 -3.14 -25.76
CA ASN A 274 1.36 -4.52 -26.13
C ASN A 274 1.60 -4.67 -27.64
N SER A 275 0.84 -3.96 -28.48
CA SER A 275 1.03 -4.02 -29.94
C SER A 275 2.34 -3.34 -30.35
N ILE A 276 2.67 -2.18 -29.76
CA ILE A 276 3.98 -1.54 -29.97
C ILE A 276 5.12 -2.47 -29.55
N GLU A 277 5.03 -3.07 -28.36
CA GLU A 277 6.04 -4.02 -27.87
C GLU A 277 6.23 -5.20 -28.82
N THR A 278 5.14 -5.73 -29.38
CA THR A 278 5.18 -6.80 -30.38
C THR A 278 5.91 -6.35 -31.64
N GLY A 279 5.64 -5.12 -32.11
CA GLY A 279 6.36 -4.52 -33.22
C GLY A 279 7.87 -4.35 -32.93
N ILE A 280 8.22 -3.91 -31.72
CA ILE A 280 9.63 -3.75 -31.31
C ILE A 280 10.36 -5.10 -31.30
N GLN A 281 9.76 -6.15 -30.76
CA GLN A 281 10.39 -7.48 -30.77
C GLN A 281 10.52 -8.08 -32.17
N ALA A 282 9.68 -7.67 -33.12
CA ALA A 282 9.71 -8.18 -34.49
C ALA A 282 10.74 -7.46 -35.37
N ALA A 283 10.90 -6.14 -35.22
CA ALA A 283 11.72 -5.32 -36.12
C ALA A 283 12.41 -4.12 -35.45
N GLY A 284 12.64 -4.19 -34.13
CA GLY A 284 13.26 -3.12 -33.35
C GLY A 284 12.46 -1.80 -33.38
N PRO A 285 13.12 -0.65 -33.22
CA PRO A 285 12.45 0.66 -33.15
C PRO A 285 11.50 0.95 -34.33
N LEU A 286 11.85 0.51 -35.54
CA LEU A 286 11.01 0.70 -36.73
C LEU A 286 9.70 -0.09 -36.64
N GLY A 287 9.73 -1.32 -36.14
CA GLY A 287 8.51 -2.12 -35.95
C GLY A 287 7.55 -1.49 -34.96
N GLY A 288 8.06 -0.96 -33.85
CA GLY A 288 7.26 -0.20 -32.88
C GLY A 288 6.63 1.06 -33.50
N LEU A 289 7.40 1.82 -34.29
CA LEU A 289 6.93 3.03 -34.96
C LEU A 289 5.81 2.74 -35.98
N VAL A 290 5.95 1.69 -36.78
CA VAL A 290 4.93 1.29 -37.76
C VAL A 290 3.60 0.96 -37.09
N VAL A 291 3.64 0.22 -35.96
CA VAL A 291 2.43 -0.10 -35.20
C VAL A 291 1.82 1.17 -34.60
N ALA A 292 2.63 2.06 -34.03
CA ALA A 292 2.16 3.31 -33.45
C ALA A 292 1.46 4.21 -34.50
N LEU A 293 2.05 4.35 -35.69
CA LEU A 293 1.47 5.14 -36.78
C LEU A 293 0.15 4.53 -37.29
N SER A 294 0.09 3.21 -37.39
CA SER A 294 -1.12 2.49 -37.85
C SER A 294 -2.32 2.70 -36.92
N ALA A 295 -2.07 2.89 -35.62
CA ALA A 295 -3.12 3.15 -34.64
C ALA A 295 -3.65 4.59 -34.65
N ILE A 296 -2.90 5.55 -35.20
CA ILE A 296 -3.32 6.96 -35.34
C ILE A 296 -4.22 7.14 -36.56
N THR A 297 -4.06 6.26 -37.56
CA THR A 297 -4.83 6.30 -38.82
C THR A 297 -6.17 5.58 -38.76
N GLN A 298 -6.55 5.02 -37.60
CA GLN A 298 -7.85 4.37 -37.33
C GLN A 298 -8.75 5.29 -36.52
#